data_AF-A0A7Y3L8W9-F1
#
_entry.id   AF-A0A7Y3L8W9-F1
#
_cell.length_a   1.000
_cell.length_b   1.000
_cell.length_c   1.000
_cell.angle_alpha   90.00
_cell.angle_beta   90.00
_cell.angle_gamma   90.00
#
_symmetry.space_group_name_H-M   'P 1'
#
loop_
_entity.id
_entity.type
_entity.pdbx_description
1 polymer ?
#
loop_
_entity_poly.entity_id
_entity_poly.type
_entity_poly.pdbx_seq_one_letter_code
_entity_poly.pdbx_strand_id
1 'polypeptide(L)'
;MARREVRRRQRRRRRVITLGILLVAALVGMILVTQSNSIFSTLTMPTVSAKVSGATVSAQTRARIVSLALGQVGYSTNPSNTYCNKFSAYWIAGTSDCGNANRDEQWCADFAAWAWRLAGVPVVYQFINGDLNSSSASFYEWGVRHHTWHPLGSGYIPQPGDVAVYGLDAAALVAQHVAVVVSYTPGSSGPNAVNGDGSHTGFSRVEYKVNEYNADAAGTGTAVLAGYVSPNA
;
A
#
# COMPACT_ATOMS: atom_id res chain seq x y z
N MET A 1 6.74 3.79 -58.85
CA MET A 1 7.96 3.21 -58.24
C MET A 1 7.83 2.80 -56.76
N ALA A 2 6.85 3.29 -55.98
CA ALA A 2 6.73 3.01 -54.54
C ALA A 2 6.31 1.57 -54.11
N ARG A 3 5.77 0.74 -55.00
CA ARG A 3 5.30 -0.63 -54.65
C ARG A 3 6.40 -1.69 -54.56
N ARG A 4 7.63 -1.39 -55.01
CA ARG A 4 8.77 -2.34 -54.98
C ARG A 4 9.57 -2.30 -53.67
N GLU A 5 9.51 -1.21 -52.91
CA GLU A 5 10.27 -1.05 -51.66
C GLU A 5 9.61 -1.74 -50.46
N VAL A 6 8.28 -1.76 -50.40
CA VAL A 6 7.51 -2.39 -49.31
C VAL A 6 7.76 -3.91 -49.26
N ARG A 7 7.85 -4.58 -50.42
CA ARG A 7 8.12 -6.02 -50.51
C ARG A 7 9.54 -6.41 -50.09
N ARG A 8 10.52 -5.50 -50.17
CA ARG A 8 11.91 -5.75 -49.73
C ARG A 8 12.04 -5.69 -48.20
N ARG A 9 11.32 -4.77 -47.52
CA ARG A 9 11.36 -4.65 -46.05
C ARG A 9 10.70 -5.84 -45.34
N GLN A 10 9.60 -6.38 -45.85
CA GLN A 10 8.94 -7.55 -45.27
C GLN A 10 9.77 -8.85 -45.37
N ARG A 11 10.54 -9.05 -46.44
CA ARG A 11 11.42 -10.24 -46.60
C ARG A 11 12.63 -10.21 -45.66
N ARG A 12 13.13 -9.02 -45.29
CA ARG A 12 14.24 -8.87 -44.33
C ARG A 12 13.82 -9.21 -42.90
N ARG A 13 12.60 -8.85 -42.48
CA ARG A 13 12.05 -9.16 -41.14
C ARG A 13 11.87 -10.67 -40.90
N ARG A 14 11.46 -11.44 -41.92
CA ARG A 14 11.24 -12.89 -41.78
C ARG A 14 12.53 -13.70 -41.63
N ARG A 15 13.67 -13.21 -42.15
CA ARG A 15 14.98 -13.89 -42.04
C ARG A 15 15.67 -13.69 -40.68
N VAL A 16 15.37 -12.61 -39.98
CA VAL A 16 15.96 -12.34 -38.64
C VAL A 16 15.29 -13.20 -37.56
N ILE A 17 14.01 -13.51 -37.71
CA ILE A 17 13.25 -14.31 -36.73
C ILE A 17 13.63 -15.80 -36.79
N THR A 18 14.00 -16.33 -37.95
CA THR A 18 14.38 -17.76 -38.10
C THR A 18 15.80 -18.07 -37.65
N LEU A 19 16.70 -17.08 -37.57
CA LEU A 19 18.09 -17.26 -37.15
C LEU A 19 18.30 -17.17 -35.63
N GLY A 20 17.40 -16.51 -34.89
CA GLY A 20 17.48 -16.41 -33.42
C GLY A 20 17.00 -17.66 -32.68
N ILE A 21 16.07 -18.41 -33.25
CA ILE A 21 15.45 -19.59 -32.60
C ILE A 21 16.37 -20.83 -32.64
N LEU A 22 17.32 -20.89 -33.58
CA LEU A 22 18.26 -22.01 -33.70
C LEU A 22 19.51 -21.89 -32.79
N LEU A 23 19.74 -20.74 -32.14
CA LEU A 23 20.89 -20.54 -31.24
C LEU A 23 20.62 -20.91 -29.77
N VAL A 24 19.36 -21.08 -29.36
CA VAL A 24 19.01 -21.48 -27.98
C VAL A 24 18.92 -23.00 -27.81
N ALA A 25 18.66 -23.75 -28.90
CA ALA A 25 18.55 -25.21 -28.86
C ALA A 25 19.90 -25.95 -28.78
N ALA A 26 21.03 -25.25 -28.99
CA ALA A 26 22.37 -25.85 -29.01
C ALA A 26 23.14 -25.78 -27.66
N LEU A 27 22.56 -25.16 -26.62
CA LEU A 27 23.16 -25.10 -25.26
C LEU A 27 22.65 -26.20 -24.31
N VAL A 28 21.81 -27.13 -24.79
CA VAL A 28 21.18 -28.18 -23.96
C VAL A 28 21.96 -29.51 -23.99
N GLY A 29 23.08 -29.61 -24.71
CA GLY A 29 23.83 -30.85 -24.85
C GLY A 29 25.32 -30.72 -24.56
N MET A 30 25.70 -30.72 -23.27
CA MET A 30 26.98 -31.25 -22.76
C MET A 30 27.21 -30.80 -21.30
N ILE A 31 26.75 -31.59 -20.33
CA ILE A 31 27.51 -31.78 -19.09
C ILE A 31 27.50 -33.28 -18.78
N LEU A 32 28.68 -33.86 -18.99
CA LEU A 32 29.04 -35.23 -18.70
C LEU A 32 28.99 -35.53 -17.20
N VAL A 33 28.52 -36.73 -16.93
CA VAL A 33 28.58 -37.46 -15.67
C VAL A 33 30.02 -37.54 -15.17
N THR A 34 30.28 -37.07 -13.95
CA THR A 34 31.33 -37.61 -13.08
C THR A 34 30.69 -38.00 -11.76
N GLN A 35 30.59 -39.32 -11.53
CA GLN A 35 30.14 -39.90 -10.28
C GLN A 35 31.21 -39.68 -9.20
N SER A 36 30.82 -39.06 -8.10
CA SER A 36 31.54 -39.13 -6.83
C SER A 36 30.58 -39.68 -5.79
N ASN A 37 30.90 -40.87 -5.29
CA ASN A 37 30.24 -41.51 -4.16
C ASN A 37 30.19 -40.55 -2.97
N SER A 38 29.00 -40.24 -2.48
CA SER A 38 28.80 -39.65 -1.16
C SER A 38 27.59 -40.32 -0.53
N ILE A 39 27.87 -41.06 0.53
CA ILE A 39 26.90 -41.74 1.38
C ILE A 39 26.14 -40.65 2.13
N PHE A 40 24.95 -40.28 1.66
CA PHE A 40 24.06 -39.38 2.39
C PHE A 40 23.01 -40.19 3.13
N SER A 41 23.13 -40.18 4.45
CA SER A 41 22.13 -40.70 5.39
C SER A 41 20.75 -40.09 5.10
N THR A 42 19.76 -40.94 4.89
CA THR A 42 18.34 -40.57 4.79
C THR A 42 17.87 -40.00 6.13
N LEU A 43 17.87 -38.68 6.26
CA LEU A 43 17.06 -37.97 7.25
C LEU A 43 15.71 -37.64 6.59
N THR A 44 14.69 -38.42 6.95
CA THR A 44 13.29 -38.04 6.76
C THR A 44 13.03 -36.75 7.54
N MET A 45 13.06 -35.61 6.84
CA MET A 45 12.55 -34.35 7.37
C MET A 45 11.02 -34.41 7.36
N PRO A 46 10.33 -34.04 8.44
CA PRO A 46 8.90 -33.87 8.40
C PRO A 46 8.59 -32.73 7.44
N THR A 47 7.80 -33.01 6.40
CA THR A 47 7.12 -31.97 5.63
C THR A 47 6.14 -31.26 6.56
N VAL A 48 6.62 -30.22 7.24
CA VAL A 48 5.75 -29.23 7.86
C VAL A 48 5.11 -28.49 6.69
N SER A 49 3.89 -28.90 6.36
CA SER A 49 2.98 -28.09 5.55
C SER A 49 2.66 -26.83 6.35
N ALA A 50 3.54 -25.84 6.28
CA ALA A 50 3.26 -24.50 6.79
C ALA A 50 2.10 -23.96 5.97
N LYS A 51 0.91 -23.97 6.59
CA LYS A 51 -0.20 -23.14 6.14
C LYS A 51 0.36 -21.73 6.05
N VAL A 52 0.41 -21.14 4.85
CA VAL A 52 0.76 -19.72 4.67
C VAL A 52 -0.37 -18.93 5.30
N SER A 53 -0.33 -18.82 6.63
CA SER A 53 -1.09 -17.84 7.39
C SER A 53 -0.45 -16.50 7.06
N GLY A 54 -1.24 -15.55 6.56
CA GLY A 54 -0.78 -14.18 6.39
C GLY A 54 -0.07 -13.73 7.66
N ALA A 55 1.23 -13.50 7.57
CA ALA A 55 2.03 -13.21 8.73
C ALA A 55 1.60 -11.83 9.25
N THR A 56 1.08 -11.77 10.47
CA THR A 56 0.81 -10.49 11.12
C THR A 56 2.13 -9.76 11.32
N VAL A 57 2.16 -8.44 11.06
CA VAL A 57 3.37 -7.65 11.32
C VAL A 57 3.79 -7.73 12.80
N SER A 58 5.10 -7.63 13.04
CA SER A 58 5.65 -7.65 14.40
C SER A 58 5.17 -6.45 15.24
N ALA A 59 5.16 -6.59 16.56
CA ALA A 59 4.89 -5.48 17.47
C ALA A 59 5.89 -4.32 17.29
N GLN A 60 7.14 -4.62 16.93
CA GLN A 60 8.16 -3.61 16.62
C GLN A 60 7.79 -2.80 15.36
N THR A 61 7.31 -3.47 14.31
CA THR A 61 6.81 -2.82 13.09
C THR A 61 5.63 -1.89 13.43
N ARG A 62 4.67 -2.36 14.22
CA ARG A 62 3.52 -1.56 14.69
C ARG A 62 3.95 -0.32 15.47
N ALA A 63 4.87 -0.48 16.42
CA ALA A 63 5.42 0.64 17.18
C ALA A 63 6.13 1.66 16.26
N ARG A 64 6.81 1.18 15.21
CA ARG A 64 7.46 2.06 14.21
C ARG A 64 6.45 2.82 13.35
N ILE A 65 5.35 2.18 12.92
CA ILE A 65 4.24 2.87 12.22
C ILE A 65 3.74 4.04 13.07
N VAL A 66 3.42 3.76 14.34
CA VAL A 66 2.90 4.77 15.27
C VAL A 66 3.91 5.88 15.52
N SER A 67 5.18 5.54 15.73
CA SER A 67 6.24 6.53 15.92
C SER A 67 6.42 7.45 14.71
N LEU A 68 6.36 6.89 13.49
CA LEU A 68 6.44 7.67 12.25
C LEU A 68 5.23 8.61 12.11
N ALA A 69 4.02 8.12 12.37
CA ALA A 69 2.81 8.93 12.29
C ALA A 69 2.81 10.07 13.32
N LEU A 70 3.07 9.76 14.60
CA LEU A 70 3.15 10.75 15.68
C LEU A 70 4.24 11.79 15.42
N GLY A 71 5.38 11.38 14.85
CA GLY A 71 6.48 12.29 14.50
C GLY A 71 6.13 13.31 13.41
N GLN A 72 4.98 13.17 12.74
CA GLN A 72 4.49 14.14 11.77
C GLN A 72 3.42 15.08 12.33
N VAL A 73 2.90 14.87 13.55
CA VAL A 73 1.87 15.74 14.15
C VAL A 73 2.32 17.20 14.14
N GLY A 74 1.46 18.08 13.61
CA GLY A 74 1.76 19.50 13.39
C GLY A 74 2.32 19.82 12.00
N TYR A 75 2.70 18.82 11.20
CA TYR A 75 3.03 19.04 9.78
C TYR A 75 1.86 19.70 9.06
N SER A 76 2.18 20.64 8.18
CA SER A 76 1.23 21.37 7.34
C SER A 76 1.78 21.46 5.93
N THR A 77 0.88 21.65 4.97
CA THR A 77 1.24 21.74 3.55
C THR A 77 2.19 22.89 3.25
N ASN A 78 2.91 22.76 2.15
CA ASN A 78 3.77 23.80 1.61
C ASN A 78 3.58 23.88 0.08
N PRO A 79 2.98 24.96 -0.47
CA PRO A 79 2.55 26.17 0.25
C PRO A 79 1.46 25.91 1.30
N SER A 80 1.41 26.75 2.33
CA SER A 80 0.36 26.67 3.35
C SER A 80 -1.02 26.82 2.69
N ASN A 81 -2.04 26.19 3.25
CA ASN A 81 -3.43 26.30 2.80
C ASN A 81 -3.67 25.75 1.37
N THR A 82 -2.88 24.75 1.00
CA THR A 82 -3.03 24.00 -0.26
C THR A 82 -3.09 22.52 0.09
N TYR A 83 -3.20 21.65 -0.91
CA TYR A 83 -3.00 20.21 -0.74
C TYR A 83 -1.56 19.77 -1.05
N CYS A 84 -0.65 20.72 -1.29
CA CYS A 84 0.75 20.45 -1.59
C CYS A 84 1.50 19.85 -0.41
N ASN A 85 1.75 18.55 -0.48
CA ASN A 85 2.32 17.79 0.61
C ASN A 85 3.44 16.85 0.16
N LYS A 86 4.28 16.45 1.13
CA LYS A 86 5.43 15.56 0.88
C LYS A 86 5.07 14.08 0.82
N PHE A 87 3.89 13.69 1.31
CA PHE A 87 3.45 12.29 1.37
C PHE A 87 2.98 11.82 -0.01
N SER A 88 2.14 12.60 -0.69
CA SER A 88 1.80 12.36 -2.11
C SER A 88 3.03 12.44 -3.00
N ALA A 89 3.96 13.38 -2.71
CA ALA A 89 5.23 13.46 -3.43
C ALA A 89 6.11 12.21 -3.30
N TYR A 90 6.13 11.56 -2.12
CA TYR A 90 6.83 10.29 -1.91
C TYR A 90 6.34 9.19 -2.86
N TRP A 91 5.04 9.19 -3.15
CA TRP A 91 4.39 8.22 -4.03
C TRP A 91 4.30 8.65 -5.49
N ILE A 92 4.73 9.88 -5.82
CA ILE A 92 4.54 10.48 -7.14
C ILE A 92 3.04 10.55 -7.50
N ALA A 93 2.19 10.75 -6.49
CA ALA A 93 0.74 10.84 -6.63
C ALA A 93 0.32 12.32 -6.62
N GLY A 94 -0.74 12.68 -7.35
CA GLY A 94 -1.21 14.06 -7.48
C GLY A 94 -0.45 14.90 -8.51
N THR A 95 -0.85 16.17 -8.66
CA THR A 95 -0.28 17.09 -9.65
C THR A 95 1.02 17.73 -9.17
N SER A 96 1.88 18.15 -10.11
CA SER A 96 3.20 18.74 -9.84
C SER A 96 3.18 20.26 -10.07
N ASP A 97 2.26 20.95 -9.42
CA ASP A 97 1.96 22.38 -9.57
C ASP A 97 2.22 23.21 -8.29
N CYS A 98 2.83 22.60 -7.28
CA CYS A 98 3.13 23.23 -5.99
C CYS A 98 4.25 24.28 -5.98
N GLY A 99 4.95 24.49 -7.10
CA GLY A 99 6.14 25.36 -7.17
C GLY A 99 7.34 24.85 -6.35
N ASN A 100 7.28 23.62 -5.85
CA ASN A 100 8.33 22.92 -5.12
C ASN A 100 8.24 21.41 -5.38
N ALA A 101 8.94 20.59 -4.60
CA ALA A 101 8.95 19.13 -4.79
C ALA A 101 7.71 18.40 -4.25
N ASN A 102 6.77 19.11 -3.61
CA ASN A 102 5.51 18.52 -3.15
C ASN A 102 4.56 18.24 -4.33
N ARG A 103 3.53 17.45 -4.05
CA ARG A 103 2.43 17.22 -4.98
C ARG A 103 1.09 17.58 -4.37
N ASP A 104 0.17 18.03 -5.22
CA ASP A 104 -1.15 18.54 -4.87
C ASP A 104 -2.21 17.44 -5.06
N GLU A 105 -2.75 16.94 -3.94
CA GLU A 105 -3.98 16.12 -3.85
C GLU A 105 -4.37 15.91 -2.37
N GLN A 106 -5.56 15.38 -2.10
CA GLN A 106 -5.89 14.87 -0.75
C GLN A 106 -5.02 13.68 -0.38
N TRP A 107 -4.53 13.65 0.88
CA TRP A 107 -3.34 12.84 1.20
C TRP A 107 -3.46 12.02 2.49
N CYS A 108 -4.68 11.84 3.00
CA CYS A 108 -4.91 10.98 4.18
C CYS A 108 -4.43 9.53 3.95
N ALA A 109 -4.72 8.96 2.77
CA ALA A 109 -4.28 7.62 2.40
C ALA A 109 -2.77 7.55 2.11
N ASP A 110 -2.22 8.56 1.45
CA ASP A 110 -0.78 8.65 1.18
C ASP A 110 0.05 8.66 2.45
N PHE A 111 -0.41 9.43 3.44
CA PHE A 111 0.21 9.51 4.76
C PHE A 111 0.18 8.17 5.49
N ALA A 112 -0.98 7.51 5.55
CA ALA A 112 -1.12 6.20 6.19
C ALA A 112 -0.25 5.14 5.49
N ALA A 113 -0.26 5.10 4.16
CA ALA A 113 0.56 4.19 3.36
C ALA A 113 2.06 4.48 3.52
N TRP A 114 2.44 5.77 3.59
CA TRP A 114 3.81 6.21 3.85
C TRP A 114 4.32 5.72 5.22
N ALA A 115 3.49 5.83 6.26
CA ALA A 115 3.84 5.36 7.60
C ALA A 115 4.05 3.84 7.63
N TRP A 116 3.17 3.08 6.96
CA TRP A 116 3.33 1.64 6.76
C TRP A 116 4.62 1.30 6.02
N ARG A 117 4.86 1.94 4.87
CA ARG A 117 6.04 1.70 4.03
C ARG A 117 7.34 1.95 4.77
N LEU A 118 7.46 3.09 5.47
CA LEU A 118 8.67 3.44 6.22
C LEU A 118 8.88 2.58 7.48
N ALA A 119 7.82 1.94 7.99
CA ALA A 119 7.93 0.97 9.07
C ALA A 119 8.37 -0.42 8.59
N GLY A 120 8.39 -0.67 7.28
CA GLY A 120 8.78 -1.94 6.68
C GLY A 120 7.62 -2.85 6.30
N VAL A 121 6.37 -2.36 6.28
CA VAL A 121 5.24 -3.09 5.69
C VAL A 121 5.48 -3.19 4.18
N PRO A 122 5.34 -4.36 3.54
CA PRO A 122 5.50 -4.53 2.09
C PRO A 122 4.34 -3.89 1.33
N VAL A 123 4.33 -2.56 1.28
CA VAL A 123 3.33 -1.79 0.53
C VAL A 123 3.65 -1.83 -0.96
N VAL A 124 2.70 -2.32 -1.75
CA VAL A 124 2.61 -2.07 -3.19
C VAL A 124 1.68 -0.87 -3.37
N TYR A 125 2.22 0.23 -3.89
CA TYR A 125 1.47 1.46 -4.11
C TYR A 125 1.22 1.66 -5.60
N GLN A 126 -0.01 1.45 -6.05
CA GLN A 126 -0.40 1.49 -7.46
C GLN A 126 -1.87 1.87 -7.62
N PHE A 127 -2.21 2.54 -8.72
CA PHE A 127 -3.60 2.90 -9.08
C PHE A 127 -4.34 1.71 -9.71
N ILE A 128 -4.27 0.55 -9.05
CA ILE A 128 -4.98 -0.69 -9.39
C ILE A 128 -5.85 -1.04 -8.19
N ASN A 129 -7.10 -1.44 -8.44
CA ASN A 129 -8.04 -1.75 -7.37
C ASN A 129 -7.45 -2.73 -6.36
N GLY A 130 -7.54 -2.30 -5.10
CA GLY A 130 -6.98 -2.81 -3.87
C GLY A 130 -5.47 -2.98 -3.72
N ASP A 131 -4.64 -2.55 -4.66
CA ASP A 131 -3.34 -2.04 -4.20
C ASP A 131 -3.58 -0.75 -3.41
N LEU A 132 -2.68 -0.40 -2.48
CA LEU A 132 -2.80 0.88 -1.78
C LEU A 132 -2.53 2.02 -2.77
N ASN A 133 -3.28 3.10 -2.67
CA ASN A 133 -3.09 4.32 -3.46
C ASN A 133 -3.68 5.53 -2.72
N SER A 134 -3.79 6.68 -3.39
CA SER A 134 -4.26 7.92 -2.76
C SER A 134 -5.74 7.92 -2.41
N SER A 135 -6.53 6.95 -2.89
CA SER A 135 -7.89 6.74 -2.44
C SER A 135 -7.93 6.17 -1.03
N SER A 136 -8.71 6.78 -0.13
CA SER A 136 -9.01 6.23 1.21
C SER A 136 -9.63 4.83 1.14
N ALA A 137 -10.44 4.55 0.10
CA ALA A 137 -11.07 3.24 -0.08
C ALA A 137 -10.06 2.13 -0.39
N SER A 138 -8.87 2.48 -0.89
CA SER A 138 -7.83 1.50 -1.22
C SER A 138 -7.42 0.67 0.00
N PHE A 139 -7.49 1.24 1.22
CA PHE A 139 -7.25 0.51 2.46
C PHE A 139 -8.31 -0.57 2.69
N TYR A 140 -9.59 -0.27 2.48
CA TYR A 140 -10.67 -1.26 2.56
C TYR A 140 -10.46 -2.37 1.53
N GLU A 141 -10.23 -2.01 0.27
CA GLU A 141 -10.02 -2.97 -0.82
C GLU A 141 -8.80 -3.87 -0.57
N TRP A 142 -7.69 -3.28 -0.14
CA TRP A 142 -6.48 -3.99 0.25
C TRP A 142 -6.75 -4.92 1.42
N GLY A 143 -7.42 -4.43 2.46
CA GLY A 143 -7.77 -5.20 3.64
C GLY A 143 -8.65 -6.41 3.33
N VAL A 144 -9.62 -6.27 2.42
CA VAL A 144 -10.47 -7.37 1.98
C VAL A 144 -9.64 -8.43 1.23
N ARG A 145 -8.77 -8.01 0.29
CA ARG A 145 -7.92 -8.95 -0.47
C ARG A 145 -6.93 -9.69 0.41
N HIS A 146 -6.35 -8.99 1.39
CA HIS A 146 -5.33 -9.55 2.28
C HIS A 146 -5.91 -10.20 3.53
N HIS A 147 -7.24 -10.26 3.66
CA HIS A 147 -7.95 -10.81 4.82
C HIS A 147 -7.58 -10.14 6.15
N THR A 148 -7.37 -8.82 6.11
CA THR A 148 -7.00 -7.97 7.24
C THR A 148 -7.99 -6.84 7.52
N TRP A 149 -9.11 -6.80 6.78
CA TRP A 149 -10.25 -5.92 7.05
C TRP A 149 -11.07 -6.43 8.23
N HIS A 150 -11.33 -5.53 9.18
CA HIS A 150 -12.13 -5.76 10.36
C HIS A 150 -13.26 -4.73 10.42
N PRO A 151 -14.50 -5.10 10.00
CA PRO A 151 -15.61 -4.17 10.06
C PRO A 151 -15.94 -3.82 11.51
N LEU A 152 -16.44 -2.60 11.73
CA LEU A 152 -16.91 -2.17 13.05
C LEU A 152 -18.00 -3.14 13.55
N GLY A 153 -17.94 -3.51 14.83
CA GLY A 153 -18.87 -4.49 15.42
C GLY A 153 -18.50 -5.96 15.22
N SER A 154 -17.42 -6.27 14.50
CA SER A 154 -16.91 -7.65 14.34
C SER A 154 -16.37 -8.28 15.63
N GLY A 155 -16.19 -7.49 16.69
CA GLY A 155 -15.50 -7.90 17.93
C GLY A 155 -13.98 -7.74 17.88
N TYR A 156 -13.42 -7.29 16.75
CA TYR A 156 -12.00 -6.95 16.65
C TYR A 156 -11.64 -5.75 17.54
N ILE A 157 -10.54 -5.87 18.28
CA ILE A 157 -9.97 -4.78 19.08
C ILE A 157 -8.80 -4.18 18.29
N PRO A 158 -8.93 -2.94 17.80
CA PRO A 158 -7.91 -2.32 16.96
C PRO A 158 -6.59 -2.19 17.71
N GLN A 159 -5.51 -2.41 16.98
CA GLN A 159 -4.14 -2.39 17.49
C GLN A 159 -3.37 -1.17 16.98
N PRO A 160 -2.38 -0.68 17.74
CA PRO A 160 -1.43 0.31 17.23
C PRO A 160 -0.87 -0.09 15.86
N GLY A 161 -0.90 0.86 14.92
CA GLY A 161 -0.45 0.68 13.53
C GLY A 161 -1.51 0.15 12.56
N ASP A 162 -2.69 -0.24 13.03
CA ASP A 162 -3.85 -0.43 12.12
C ASP A 162 -4.22 0.91 11.46
N VAL A 163 -4.98 0.85 10.37
CA VAL A 163 -5.56 2.02 9.72
C VAL A 163 -7.07 1.98 9.90
N ALA A 164 -7.62 3.01 10.54
CA ALA A 164 -9.07 3.21 10.64
C ALA A 164 -9.61 3.78 9.33
N VAL A 165 -10.76 3.27 8.86
CA VAL A 165 -11.42 3.71 7.62
C VAL A 165 -12.76 4.36 7.98
N TYR A 166 -13.02 5.54 7.41
CA TYR A 166 -14.17 6.39 7.73
C TYR A 166 -15.00 6.70 6.49
N GLY A 167 -16.31 6.83 6.69
CA GLY A 167 -17.26 7.20 5.62
C GLY A 167 -17.27 6.20 4.45
N LEU A 168 -17.12 4.91 4.75
CA LEU A 168 -17.04 3.85 3.74
C LEU A 168 -18.42 3.54 3.14
N ASP A 169 -18.51 3.64 1.81
CA ASP A 169 -19.48 2.95 0.98
C ASP A 169 -18.76 1.81 0.23
N ALA A 170 -18.90 0.59 0.78
CA ALA A 170 -18.25 -0.59 0.23
C ALA A 170 -18.81 -1.01 -1.15
N ALA A 171 -20.05 -0.65 -1.47
CA ALA A 171 -20.64 -0.98 -2.77
C ALA A 171 -20.11 -0.04 -3.87
N ALA A 172 -19.90 1.23 -3.53
CA ALA A 172 -19.30 2.21 -4.42
C ALA A 172 -17.76 2.16 -4.43
N LEU A 173 -17.13 1.43 -3.50
CA LEU A 173 -15.68 1.44 -3.24
C LEU A 173 -15.16 2.87 -3.01
N VAL A 174 -15.88 3.61 -2.17
CA VAL A 174 -15.52 4.97 -1.76
C VAL A 174 -15.39 5.01 -0.24
N ALA A 175 -14.39 5.72 0.26
CA ALA A 175 -14.27 6.09 1.67
C ALA A 175 -13.87 7.57 1.74
N GLN A 176 -14.25 8.25 2.81
CA GLN A 176 -14.00 9.68 2.96
C GLN A 176 -12.64 9.97 3.61
N HIS A 177 -12.18 9.09 4.50
CA HIS A 177 -10.95 9.31 5.24
C HIS A 177 -10.32 8.02 5.75
N VAL A 178 -9.03 8.11 6.06
CA VAL A 178 -8.30 7.08 6.81
C VAL A 178 -7.34 7.72 7.82
N ALA A 179 -7.12 7.04 8.94
CA ALA A 179 -6.23 7.50 10.01
C ALA A 179 -5.40 6.35 10.58
N VAL A 180 -4.16 6.64 11.00
CA VAL A 180 -3.30 5.63 11.64
C VAL A 180 -3.69 5.48 13.10
N VAL A 181 -4.09 4.28 13.52
CA VAL A 181 -4.42 3.96 14.91
C VAL A 181 -3.15 4.01 15.77
N VAL A 182 -3.19 4.83 16.82
CA VAL A 182 -2.11 4.94 17.81
C VAL A 182 -2.40 4.08 19.04
N SER A 183 -3.63 4.12 19.52
CA SER A 183 -4.09 3.32 20.66
C SER A 183 -5.60 3.20 20.67
N TYR A 184 -6.11 2.27 21.47
CA TYR A 184 -7.54 2.08 21.68
C TYR A 184 -7.81 1.72 23.13
N THR A 185 -8.83 2.36 23.71
CA THR A 185 -9.30 2.06 25.06
C THR A 185 -10.61 1.28 24.94
N PRO A 186 -10.75 0.10 25.56
CA PRO A 186 -12.01 -0.63 25.57
C PRO A 186 -13.17 0.23 26.06
N GLY A 187 -14.28 0.22 25.32
CA GLY A 187 -15.47 1.05 25.61
C GLY A 187 -15.45 2.44 24.97
N SER A 188 -14.35 2.85 24.35
CA SER A 188 -14.31 4.05 23.50
C SER A 188 -15.10 3.84 22.21
N SER A 189 -15.68 4.92 21.68
CA SER A 189 -16.42 4.93 20.41
C SER A 189 -15.49 4.73 19.21
N GLY A 190 -14.24 5.19 19.29
CA GLY A 190 -13.22 5.04 18.26
C GLY A 190 -11.79 5.01 18.83
N PRO A 191 -10.78 4.84 17.97
CA PRO A 191 -9.38 4.83 18.39
C PRO A 191 -8.87 6.23 18.72
N ASN A 192 -7.74 6.30 19.40
CA ASN A 192 -6.85 7.44 19.27
C ASN A 192 -6.06 7.27 17.98
N ALA A 193 -6.06 8.28 17.12
CA ALA A 193 -5.51 8.16 15.78
C ALA A 193 -4.74 9.42 15.35
N VAL A 194 -3.87 9.25 14.36
CA VAL A 194 -3.20 10.34 13.66
C VAL A 194 -3.75 10.40 12.25
N ASN A 195 -4.34 11.54 11.93
CA ASN A 195 -4.90 11.85 10.61
C ASN A 195 -3.83 12.55 9.79
N GLY A 196 -3.64 12.10 8.55
CA GLY A 196 -3.09 12.96 7.51
C GLY A 196 -4.24 13.73 6.86
N ASP A 197 -3.99 14.93 6.38
CA ASP A 197 -5.01 15.76 5.74
C ASP A 197 -6.24 16.07 6.63
N GLY A 198 -6.00 16.21 7.95
CA GLY A 198 -7.02 16.61 8.91
C GLY A 198 -7.40 18.09 8.75
N SER A 199 -8.68 18.39 8.96
CA SER A 199 -9.31 19.66 8.54
C SER A 199 -9.70 20.59 9.67
N HIS A 200 -9.30 20.30 10.91
CA HIS A 200 -9.73 21.01 12.12
C HIS A 200 -9.51 22.53 12.09
N THR A 201 -8.55 22.99 11.28
CA THR A 201 -8.20 24.41 11.12
C THR A 201 -8.62 25.03 9.78
N GLY A 202 -9.44 24.31 9.00
CA GLY A 202 -9.81 24.66 7.63
C GLY A 202 -8.74 24.33 6.59
N PHE A 203 -7.60 23.75 7.01
CA PHE A 203 -6.47 23.42 6.14
C PHE A 203 -5.81 22.09 6.53
N SER A 204 -5.36 21.37 5.52
CA SER A 204 -4.70 20.07 5.55
C SER A 204 -3.48 19.99 6.47
N ARG A 205 -3.61 19.34 7.63
CA ARG A 205 -2.53 19.10 8.59
C ARG A 205 -2.44 17.64 9.02
N VAL A 206 -1.29 17.26 9.58
CA VAL A 206 -1.22 16.04 10.38
C VAL A 206 -1.66 16.36 11.80
N GLU A 207 -2.68 15.66 12.30
CA GLU A 207 -3.25 15.92 13.61
C GLU A 207 -3.56 14.65 14.39
N TYR A 208 -3.47 14.75 15.71
CA TYR A 208 -3.83 13.69 16.62
C TYR A 208 -5.26 13.89 17.13
N LYS A 209 -6.06 12.82 17.12
CA LYS A 209 -7.43 12.80 17.62
C LYS A 209 -7.58 11.73 18.69
N VAL A 210 -8.39 12.05 19.69
CA VAL A 210 -8.73 11.16 20.79
C VAL A 210 -10.13 10.60 20.55
N ASN A 211 -10.31 9.29 20.73
CA ASN A 211 -11.61 8.63 20.62
C ASN A 211 -12.37 8.98 19.31
N GLU A 212 -11.68 8.89 18.18
CA GLU A 212 -12.15 9.37 16.88
C GLU A 212 -13.17 8.43 16.26
N TYR A 213 -14.45 8.70 16.51
CA TYR A 213 -15.57 7.99 15.88
C TYR A 213 -16.02 8.62 14.55
N ASN A 214 -15.76 9.91 14.37
CA ASN A 214 -16.06 10.66 13.15
C ASN A 214 -14.79 11.42 12.75
N ALA A 215 -14.32 11.19 11.52
CA ALA A 215 -13.10 11.79 11.03
C ALA A 215 -13.27 13.28 10.73
N ASP A 216 -12.21 14.05 10.97
CA ASP A 216 -12.11 15.46 10.63
C ASP A 216 -11.62 15.66 9.18
N ALA A 217 -12.48 15.26 8.22
CA ALA A 217 -12.19 15.32 6.79
C ALA A 217 -12.79 16.58 6.13
N ALA A 218 -12.04 17.23 5.24
CA ALA A 218 -12.48 18.43 4.55
C ALA A 218 -13.67 18.14 3.64
N GLY A 219 -14.69 19.01 3.68
CA GLY A 219 -15.69 19.13 2.61
C GLY A 219 -16.66 17.96 2.43
N THR A 220 -16.64 16.97 3.30
CA THR A 220 -17.59 15.85 3.29
C THR A 220 -18.38 15.84 4.59
N GLY A 221 -19.60 15.28 4.58
CA GLY A 221 -20.47 15.23 5.76
C GLY A 221 -19.88 14.38 6.89
N THR A 222 -20.73 13.76 7.70
CA THR A 222 -20.26 12.87 8.77
C THR A 222 -19.47 11.67 8.20
N ALA A 223 -18.17 11.59 8.49
CA ALA A 223 -17.28 10.50 8.12
C ALA A 223 -17.17 9.50 9.28
N VAL A 224 -18.24 8.70 9.47
CA VAL A 224 -18.32 7.74 10.57
C VAL A 224 -17.34 6.59 10.37
N LEU A 225 -16.71 6.16 11.46
CA LEU A 225 -15.83 5.00 11.51
C LEU A 225 -16.56 3.74 11.00
N ALA A 226 -16.00 3.11 9.97
CA ALA A 226 -16.55 1.90 9.36
C ALA A 226 -15.80 0.61 9.76
N GLY A 227 -14.52 0.72 10.10
CA GLY A 227 -13.71 -0.43 10.49
C GLY A 227 -12.21 -0.14 10.44
N TYR A 228 -11.43 -1.22 10.49
CA TYR A 228 -9.97 -1.17 10.58
C TYR A 228 -9.34 -2.10 9.57
N VAL A 229 -8.16 -1.71 9.11
CA VAL A 229 -7.28 -2.56 8.29
C VAL A 229 -6.01 -2.80 9.07
N SER A 230 -5.68 -4.06 9.29
CA SER A 230 -4.44 -4.45 9.94
C SER A 230 -3.30 -4.66 8.92
N PRO A 231 -2.09 -4.15 9.17
CA PRO A 231 -0.96 -4.42 8.29
C PRO A 231 -0.54 -5.90 8.36
N ASN A 232 -0.12 -6.46 7.23
CA ASN A 232 0.49 -7.78 7.12
C ASN A 232 1.98 -7.68 6.73
N ALA A 233 2.73 -8.75 6.97
CA ALA A 233 4.14 -8.90 6.62
C ALA A 233 4.33 -9.70 5.33
#